data_AF-A0A0C1R3Q0-F1
#
_entry.id   AF-A0A0C1R3Q0-F1
#
_cell.length_a   1.000
_cell.length_b   1.000
_cell.length_c   1.000
_cell.angle_alpha   90.00
_cell.angle_beta   90.00
_cell.angle_gamma   90.00
#
_symmetry.space_group_name_H-M   'P 1'
#
loop_
_entity.id
_entity.type
_entity.pdbx_description
1 polymer ?
#
loop_
_entity_poly.entity_id
_entity_poly.type
_entity_poly.pdbx_seq_one_letter_code
_entity_poly.pdbx_strand_id
1 'polypeptide(L)'
;NFASNMRLYEATGVGTCLITDWKENLQELFEPDEEVIAYRSAEEAMEKVSYLLEHDDERQKIAVAGQRRTLKEHTFEIRAFQLDKIIRNSLSI
;
A
#
# COMPACT_ATOMS: atom_id res chain seq x y z
N ASN A 1 0.22 -13.08 9.71
CA ASN A 1 -0.31 -13.08 8.33
C ASN A 1 0.07 -11.75 7.70
N PHE A 2 1.06 -11.71 6.80
CA PHE A 2 1.73 -10.48 6.36
C PHE A 2 1.33 -10.05 4.93
N ALA A 3 1.25 -8.74 4.70
CA ALA A 3 1.14 -8.08 3.41
C ALA A 3 2.51 -8.01 2.69
N SER A 4 2.56 -7.33 1.55
CA SER A 4 3.71 -7.15 0.63
C SER A 4 3.70 -8.02 -0.64
N ASN A 5 2.53 -8.43 -1.12
CA ASN A 5 2.44 -8.88 -2.52
C ASN A 5 2.64 -7.69 -3.47
N MET A 6 3.05 -7.97 -4.72
CA MET A 6 3.41 -6.93 -5.69
C MET A 6 2.26 -5.98 -6.05
N ARG A 7 1.01 -6.46 -5.99
CA ARG A 7 -0.18 -5.68 -6.39
C ARG A 7 -0.41 -4.47 -5.50
N LEU A 8 0.04 -4.51 -4.24
CA LEU A 8 -0.02 -3.36 -3.35
C LEU A 8 0.72 -2.17 -3.97
N TYR A 9 1.91 -2.42 -4.49
CA TYR A 9 2.79 -1.40 -5.04
C TYR A 9 2.41 -1.02 -6.48
N GLU A 10 1.96 -1.98 -7.28
CA GLU A 10 1.53 -1.70 -8.66
C GLU A 10 0.27 -0.85 -8.70
N ALA A 11 -0.78 -1.22 -7.94
CA ALA A 11 -2.05 -0.51 -7.95
C ALA A 11 -1.89 0.92 -7.41
N THR A 12 -1.21 1.07 -6.28
CA THR A 12 -0.94 2.40 -5.70
C THR A 12 0.04 3.19 -6.56
N GLY A 13 1.08 2.56 -7.12
CA GLY A 13 2.08 3.23 -7.96
C GLY A 13 1.50 3.87 -9.22
N VAL A 14 0.50 3.26 -9.85
CA VAL A 14 -0.21 3.85 -10.99
C VAL A 14 -1.29 4.88 -10.60
N GLY A 15 -1.50 5.13 -9.30
CA GLY A 15 -2.47 6.12 -8.82
C GLY A 15 -3.89 5.61 -8.76
N THR A 16 -4.09 4.31 -8.47
CA THR A 16 -5.41 3.73 -8.24
C THR A 16 -5.70 3.59 -6.75
N CYS A 17 -6.95 3.82 -6.34
CA CYS A 17 -7.41 3.51 -4.99
C CYS A 17 -7.40 2.00 -4.75
N LEU A 18 -6.49 1.53 -3.89
CA LEU A 18 -6.38 0.11 -3.56
C LEU A 18 -7.31 -0.24 -2.40
N ILE A 19 -8.11 -1.28 -2.60
CA ILE A 19 -8.84 -1.99 -1.55
C ILE A 19 -8.18 -3.37 -1.37
N THR A 20 -7.79 -3.73 -0.16
CA THR A 20 -7.05 -4.97 0.13
C THR A 20 -7.51 -5.60 1.45
N ASP A 21 -7.22 -6.89 1.65
CA ASP A 21 -7.47 -7.52 2.94
C ASP A 21 -6.52 -7.00 4.03
N TRP A 22 -7.02 -6.88 5.26
CA TRP A 22 -6.23 -6.45 6.40
C TRP A 22 -5.11 -7.46 6.71
N LYS A 23 -3.91 -6.93 6.98
CA LYS A 23 -2.73 -7.68 7.44
C LYS A 23 -2.07 -6.96 8.61
N GLU A 24 -1.36 -7.73 9.43
CA GLU A 24 -0.74 -7.22 10.67
C GLU A 24 0.28 -6.10 10.41
N ASN A 25 1.05 -6.22 9.32
CA ASN A 25 2.06 -5.23 8.92
C ASN A 25 1.56 -4.22 7.88
N LEU A 26 0.25 -4.14 7.61
CA LEU A 26 -0.24 -3.22 6.57
C LEU A 26 0.13 -1.77 6.91
N GLN A 27 -0.02 -1.39 8.18
CA GLN A 27 0.36 -0.08 8.74
C GLN A 27 1.87 0.25 8.62
N GLU A 28 2.73 -0.75 8.39
CA GLU A 28 4.16 -0.50 8.12
C GLU A 28 4.41 -0.10 6.66
N LEU A 29 3.51 -0.51 5.77
CA LEU A 29 3.57 -0.24 4.33
C LEU A 29 2.78 1.02 3.99
N PHE A 30 1.52 1.09 4.43
CA PHE A 30 0.59 2.17 4.11
C PHE A 30 -0.24 2.54 5.34
N GLU A 31 -0.68 3.79 5.44
CA GLU A 31 -1.68 4.21 6.41
C GLU A 31 -3.09 3.76 5.96
N PRO A 32 -3.74 2.82 6.68
CA PRO A 32 -5.08 2.38 6.34
C PRO A 32 -6.09 3.53 6.44
N ASP A 33 -7.11 3.51 5.57
CA ASP A 33 -8.15 4.53 5.45
C ASP A 33 -7.68 5.91 4.95
N GLU A 34 -6.36 6.13 4.79
CA GLU A 34 -5.79 7.33 4.18
C GLU A 34 -5.05 7.06 2.85
N GLU A 35 -4.23 6.02 2.80
CA GLU A 35 -3.39 5.68 1.64
C GLU A 35 -3.90 4.43 0.90
N VAL A 36 -4.54 3.51 1.63
CA VAL A 36 -5.19 2.30 1.11
C VAL A 36 -6.41 1.97 1.96
N ILE A 37 -7.37 1.25 1.40
CA ILE A 37 -8.53 0.77 2.13
C ILE A 37 -8.35 -0.70 2.48
N ALA A 38 -8.52 -1.05 3.76
CA ALA A 38 -8.37 -2.42 4.24
C ALA A 38 -9.72 -3.02 4.64
N TYR A 39 -10.02 -4.29 4.31
CA TYR A 39 -11.21 -4.99 4.79
C TYR A 39 -10.86 -6.26 5.58
N ARG A 40 -11.74 -6.70 6.46
CA ARG A 40 -11.57 -7.91 7.29
C ARG A 40 -12.51 -9.05 6.92
N SER A 41 -13.58 -8.76 6.17
CA SER A 41 -14.50 -9.77 5.64
C SER A 41 -14.96 -9.41 4.22
N ALA A 42 -15.62 -10.35 3.55
CA ALA A 42 -16.17 -10.12 2.21
C ALA A 42 -17.31 -9.09 2.24
N GLU A 43 -18.12 -9.09 3.31
CA GLU A 43 -19.19 -8.13 3.53
C GLU A 43 -18.62 -6.71 3.67
N GLU A 44 -17.59 -6.53 4.49
CA GLU A 44 -16.90 -5.23 4.64
C GLU A 44 -16.26 -4.78 3.32
N ALA A 45 -15.71 -5.71 2.53
CA ALA A 45 -15.17 -5.39 1.21
C ALA A 45 -16.27 -4.84 0.28
N MET A 46 -17.44 -5.48 0.26
CA MET A 46 -18.57 -5.05 -0.57
C MET A 46 -19.13 -3.69 -0.14
N GLU A 47 -19.24 -3.45 1.17
CA GLU A 47 -19.66 -2.17 1.73
C GLU A 47 -18.69 -1.05 1.33
N LYS A 48 -17.38 -1.27 1.52
CA LYS A 48 -16.34 -0.29 1.18
C LYS A 48 -16.27 -0.01 -0.32
N VAL A 49 -16.38 -1.04 -1.16
CA VAL A 49 -16.46 -0.85 -2.63
C VAL A 49 -17.67 0.01 -3.01
N SER A 50 -18.85 -0.31 -2.46
CA SER A 50 -20.07 0.43 -2.77
C SER A 50 -19.96 1.90 -2.35
N TYR A 51 -19.45 2.14 -1.13
CA TYR A 51 -19.20 3.48 -0.62
C TYR A 51 -18.26 4.27 -1.53
N LEU A 52 -17.09 3.73 -1.86
CA LEU A 52 -16.08 4.41 -2.68
C LEU A 52 -16.52 4.65 -4.13
N LEU A 53 -17.44 3.84 -4.65
CA LEU A 53 -18.05 4.07 -5.96
C LEU A 53 -19.01 5.26 -5.97
N GLU A 54 -19.60 5.61 -4.82
CA GLU A 54 -20.47 6.78 -4.65
C GLU A 54 -19.70 8.04 -4.20
N HIS A 55 -18.44 7.88 -3.76
CA HIS A 55 -17.62 8.95 -3.17
C HIS A 55 -16.31 9.17 -3.97
N ASP A 56 -16.45 9.61 -5.22
CA ASP A 56 -15.33 9.82 -6.16
C ASP A 56 -14.21 10.70 -5.61
N ASP A 57 -14.53 11.80 -4.94
CA ASP A 57 -13.54 12.73 -4.38
C ASP A 57 -12.67 12.07 -3.29
N GLU A 58 -13.29 11.26 -2.44
CA GLU A 58 -12.58 10.53 -1.39
C GLU A 58 -11.72 9.41 -1.98
N ARG A 59 -12.30 8.63 -2.91
CA ARG A 59 -11.58 7.59 -3.65
C ARG A 59 -10.35 8.17 -4.35
N GLN A 60 -10.46 9.34 -4.97
CA GLN A 60 -9.34 9.99 -5.64
C GLN A 60 -8.28 10.50 -4.65
N LYS A 61 -8.69 11.03 -3.48
CA LYS A 61 -7.75 11.45 -2.43
C LYS A 61 -6.90 10.28 -1.94
N ILE A 62 -7.54 9.14 -1.65
CA ILE A 62 -6.84 7.92 -1.22
C ILE A 62 -5.88 7.43 -2.30
N ALA A 63 -6.33 7.40 -3.56
CA ALA A 63 -5.49 6.97 -4.68
C ALA A 63 -4.21 7.81 -4.82
N VAL A 64 -4.33 9.14 -4.70
CA VAL A 64 -3.18 10.07 -4.75
C VAL A 64 -2.27 9.91 -3.54
N ALA A 65 -2.82 9.71 -2.34
CA ALA A 65 -2.05 9.48 -1.13
C ALA A 65 -1.24 8.18 -1.21
N GLY A 66 -1.88 7.07 -1.59
CA GLY A 66 -1.22 5.78 -1.82
C GLY A 66 -0.13 5.84 -2.89
N GLN A 67 -0.38 6.57 -3.99
CA GLN A 67 0.65 6.79 -5.02
C GLN A 67 1.86 7.52 -4.48
N ARG A 68 1.63 8.60 -3.72
CA ARG A 68 2.70 9.38 -3.10
C ARG A 68 3.54 8.51 -2.17
N ARG A 69 2.90 7.68 -1.34
CA ARG A 69 3.58 6.71 -0.47
C ARG A 69 4.47 5.77 -1.28
N THR A 70 3.92 5.14 -2.32
CA THR A 70 4.64 4.16 -3.13
C THR A 70 5.83 4.77 -3.86
N LEU A 71 5.65 5.91 -4.53
CA LEU A 71 6.74 6.56 -5.27
C LEU A 71 7.83 7.12 -4.34
N LYS A 72 7.48 7.46 -3.09
CA LYS A 72 8.43 7.97 -2.10
C LYS A 72 9.20 6.86 -1.39
N GLU A 73 8.60 5.69 -1.14
CA GLU A 73 9.15 4.72 -0.17
C GLU A 73 9.20 3.26 -0.64
N HIS A 74 8.57 2.92 -1.77
CA HIS A 74 8.38 1.53 -2.20
C HIS A 74 8.87 1.24 -3.61
N THR A 75 9.74 2.11 -4.16
CA THR A 75 10.37 1.89 -5.46
C THR A 75 11.47 0.82 -5.37
N PHE A 76 11.79 0.19 -6.50
CA PHE A 76 12.91 -0.75 -6.57
C PHE A 76 14.25 -0.10 -6.23
N GLU A 77 14.44 1.18 -6.55
CA GLU A 77 15.64 1.93 -6.18
C GLU A 77 15.83 1.96 -4.66
N ILE A 78 14.78 2.25 -3.90
CA ILE A 78 14.80 2.27 -2.44
C ILE A 78 15.04 0.86 -1.89
N ARG A 79 14.40 -0.16 -2.46
CA ARG A 79 14.61 -1.56 -2.04
C ARG A 79 16.03 -2.05 -2.33
N ALA A 80 16.61 -1.67 -3.46
CA ALA A 80 17.99 -1.98 -3.80
C ALA A 80 18.97 -1.34 -2.82
N PHE A 81 18.76 -0.07 -2.46
CA PHE A 81 19.57 0.61 -1.45
C PHE A 81 19.45 -0.04 -0.06
N GLN A 82 18.23 -0.40 0.36
CA GLN A 82 18.01 -1.11 1.62
C GLN A 82 18.71 -2.47 1.65
N LEU A 83 18.64 -3.21 0.54
CA LEU A 83 19.31 -4.50 0.40
C LEU A 83 20.84 -4.36 0.45
N ASP A 84 21.42 -3.39 -0.27
CA ASP A 84 22.87 -3.12 -0.21
C ASP A 84 23.32 -2.82 1.21
N LYS A 85 22.59 -1.97 1.94
CA LYS A 85 22.88 -1.66 3.35
C LYS A 85 22.85 -2.89 4.24
N ILE A 86 21.87 -3.79 4.06
CA ILE A 86 21.78 -5.04 4.81
C ILE A 86 22.99 -5.93 4.51
N ILE A 87 23.33 -6.10 3.23
CA ILE A 87 24.48 -6.92 2.80
C ILE A 87 25.78 -6.39 3.41
N ARG A 88 26.03 -5.08 3.32
CA ARG A 88 27.20 -4.41 3.90
C ARG A 88 27.32 -4.64 5.41
N ASN A 89 26.24 -4.39 6.14
CA ASN A 89 26.18 -4.61 7.58
C ASN A 89 26.42 -6.08 7.96
N SER A 90 25.82 -7.02 7.22
CA SER A 90 26.00 -8.46 7.48
C SER A 90 27.41 -8.96 7.13
N LEU A 91 28.10 -8.32 6.19
CA LEU A 91 29.46 -8.67 5.77
C LEU A 91 30.54 -7.82 6.47
N SER A 92 30.17 -6.86 7.33
CA SER A 92 31.10 -5.91 7.98
C SER A 92 31.96 -5.09 7.01
N ILE A 93 31.41 -4.72 5.85
CA ILE A 93 32.04 -3.88 4.81
C ILE A 93 31.29 -2.57 4.57
#